data_AF-A0AAX4HTH1-F1
#
_entry.id   AF-A0AAX4HTH1-F1
#
_cell.length_a   1.000
_cell.length_b   1.000
_cell.length_c   1.000
_cell.angle_alpha   90.00
_cell.angle_beta   90.00
_cell.angle_gamma   90.00
#
_symmetry.space_group_name_H-M   'P 1'
#
loop_
_entity.id
_entity.type
_entity.pdbx_description
1 polymer ?
#
loop_
_entity_poly.entity_id
_entity_poly.type
_entity_poly.pdbx_seq_one_letter_code
_entity_poly.pdbx_strand_id
1 'polypeptide(L)'
;MESFKEEVLSIYSNLQVYYEIANDAFEESEYHLAKNSLPKPDGGYIRAFDPHRLSFKNGLISTLFCGSYIDLHIRLAYIMKNGSAPTWKWDNGKGRTNKIKLEELGVLDVDLLNLIEGFGRARNQIAHEKPIVFGIYSSGSISGTAQESAKLGITIINCLRKALPLSNTNN
;
A
#
# COMPACT_ATOMS: atom_id res chain seq x y z
N MET A 1 -0.66 24.92 20.41
CA MET A 1 0.42 24.86 19.40
C MET A 1 1.38 23.71 19.67
N GLU A 2 1.79 23.50 20.92
CA GLU A 2 2.64 22.37 21.33
C GLU A 2 1.95 21.01 21.14
N SER A 3 0.72 20.85 21.64
CA SER A 3 -0.09 19.63 21.46
C SER A 3 -0.35 19.24 19.99
N PHE A 4 -0.47 20.22 19.08
CA PHE A 4 -0.63 19.93 17.64
C PHE A 4 0.67 19.38 17.03
N LYS A 5 1.82 19.91 17.45
CA LYS A 5 3.13 19.40 17.00
C LYS A 5 3.37 17.97 17.51
N GLU A 6 3.01 17.68 18.75
CA GLU A 6 3.12 16.33 19.33
C GLU A 6 2.25 15.31 18.58
N GLU A 7 1.00 15.67 18.25
CA GLU A 7 0.10 14.82 17.46
C GLU A 7 0.69 14.52 16.08
N VAL A 8 1.17 15.55 15.38
CA VAL A 8 1.82 15.40 14.06
C VAL A 8 3.05 14.50 14.13
N LEU A 9 3.91 14.67 15.14
CA LEU A 9 5.10 13.83 15.34
C LEU A 9 4.74 12.37 15.61
N SER A 10 3.72 12.11 16.44
CA SER A 10 3.23 10.76 16.71
C SER A 10 2.72 10.07 15.44
N ILE A 11 1.92 10.79 14.63
CA ILE A 11 1.44 10.29 13.33
C ILE A 11 2.61 9.98 12.40
N TYR A 12 3.62 10.86 12.36
CA TYR A 12 4.83 10.66 11.56
C TYR A 12 5.61 9.42 11.97
N SER A 13 5.77 9.20 13.28
CA SER A 13 6.44 8.00 13.81
C SER A 13 5.70 6.72 13.40
N ASN A 14 4.37 6.69 13.52
CA ASN A 14 3.56 5.55 13.09
C ASN A 14 3.67 5.31 11.58
N LEU A 15 3.70 6.39 10.79
CA LEU A 15 3.88 6.31 9.34
C LEU A 15 5.21 5.63 8.98
N GLN A 16 6.29 5.99 9.68
CA GLN A 16 7.60 5.38 9.47
C GLN A 16 7.61 3.90 9.86
N VAL A 17 7.03 3.55 11.02
CA VAL A 17 6.92 2.15 11.47
C VAL A 17 6.11 1.31 10.47
N TYR A 18 5.00 1.82 9.93
CA TYR A 18 4.23 1.09 8.92
C TYR A 18 4.99 0.89 7.62
N TYR A 19 5.81 1.86 7.22
CA TYR A 19 6.68 1.70 6.06
C TYR A 19 7.73 0.62 6.29
N GLU A 20 8.40 0.63 7.44
CA GLU A 20 9.41 -0.37 7.81
C GLU A 20 8.81 -1.78 7.79
N ILE A 21 7.67 -1.99 8.46
CA ILE A 21 6.99 -3.29 8.45
C ILE A 21 6.61 -3.71 7.02
N ALA A 22 6.10 -2.77 6.21
CA ALA A 22 5.73 -3.07 4.84
C ALA A 22 6.93 -3.44 3.96
N ASN A 23 8.06 -2.76 4.15
CA ASN A 23 9.28 -2.96 3.39
C ASN A 23 9.97 -4.27 3.79
N ASP A 24 10.14 -4.51 5.08
CA ASP A 24 10.74 -5.75 5.60
C ASP A 24 9.96 -6.98 5.13
N ALA A 25 8.63 -6.92 5.22
CA ALA A 25 7.78 -7.99 4.72
C ALA A 25 7.83 -8.11 3.19
N PHE A 26 8.02 -7.02 2.44
CA PHE A 26 8.21 -7.10 0.99
C PHE A 26 9.53 -7.79 0.63
N GLU A 27 10.62 -7.41 1.28
CA GLU A 27 11.94 -8.01 1.06
C GLU A 27 11.95 -9.50 1.39
N GLU A 28 11.33 -9.90 2.50
CA GLU A 28 11.15 -11.31 2.86
C GLU A 28 10.25 -12.05 1.86
N SER A 29 9.22 -11.39 1.33
CA SER A 29 8.35 -11.98 0.31
C SER A 29 9.12 -12.30 -0.97
N GLU A 30 9.94 -11.36 -1.43
CA GLU A 30 10.78 -11.49 -2.63
C GLU A 30 11.91 -12.50 -2.42
N TYR A 31 12.55 -12.50 -1.25
CA TYR A 31 13.58 -13.49 -0.88
C TYR A 31 13.03 -14.91 -0.98
N HIS A 32 11.89 -15.18 -0.36
CA HIS A 32 11.26 -16.50 -0.40
C HIS A 32 10.73 -16.86 -1.80
N LEU A 33 10.31 -15.87 -2.60
CA LEU A 33 9.90 -16.09 -3.98
C LEU A 33 11.08 -16.52 -4.86
N ALA A 34 12.22 -15.83 -4.72
CA ALA A 34 13.45 -16.12 -5.45
C ALA A 34 14.07 -17.46 -5.01
N LYS A 35 14.12 -17.74 -3.70
CA LYS A 35 14.65 -18.99 -3.14
C LYS A 35 13.89 -20.22 -3.63
N ASN A 36 12.60 -20.08 -3.85
CA ASN A 36 11.74 -21.13 -4.37
C ASN A 36 11.61 -21.10 -5.90
N SER A 37 12.48 -20.37 -6.61
CA SER A 37 12.51 -20.37 -8.08
C SER A 37 13.62 -21.30 -8.60
N LEU A 38 13.23 -22.36 -9.32
CA LEU A 38 14.16 -23.31 -9.92
C LEU A 38 14.30 -23.01 -11.42
N PRO A 39 15.53 -22.99 -11.97
CA PRO A 39 15.73 -22.82 -13.41
C PRO A 39 15.16 -24.02 -14.18
N LYS A 40 14.51 -23.75 -15.31
CA LYS A 40 14.10 -24.80 -16.24
C LYS A 40 15.23 -25.14 -17.22
N PRO A 41 15.28 -26.37 -17.75
CA PRO A 41 16.26 -26.78 -18.75
C PRO A 41 16.18 -26.01 -20.09
N ASP A 42 15.00 -25.53 -20.45
CA ASP A 42 14.69 -24.82 -21.70
C ASP A 42 14.73 -23.28 -21.57
N GLY A 43 15.11 -22.77 -20.40
CA GLY A 43 15.09 -21.36 -20.05
C GLY A 43 13.86 -20.94 -19.23
N GLY A 44 14.02 -19.89 -18.43
CA GLY A 44 13.00 -19.45 -17.48
C GLY A 44 13.03 -20.20 -16.14
N TYR A 45 12.06 -19.91 -15.27
CA TYR A 45 12.01 -20.43 -13.90
C TYR A 45 10.65 -21.07 -13.61
N ILE A 46 10.62 -22.13 -12.80
CA ILE A 46 9.41 -22.65 -12.13
C ILE A 46 9.41 -22.24 -10.67
N ARG A 47 8.22 -21.93 -10.13
CA ARG A 47 8.03 -21.79 -8.70
C ARG A 47 7.91 -23.18 -8.09
N ALA A 48 8.90 -23.56 -7.29
CA ALA A 48 8.86 -24.73 -6.43
C ALA A 48 7.74 -24.57 -5.38
N PHE A 49 7.18 -25.69 -4.95
CA PHE A 49 6.15 -25.70 -3.92
C PHE A 49 6.72 -25.23 -2.58
N ASP A 50 6.15 -24.17 -2.01
CA ASP A 50 6.48 -23.66 -0.68
C ASP A 50 5.43 -24.17 0.33
N PRO A 51 5.74 -25.20 1.13
CA PRO A 51 4.78 -25.77 2.10
C PRO A 51 4.44 -24.78 3.22
N HIS A 52 5.34 -23.83 3.53
CA HIS A 52 5.12 -22.84 4.57
C HIS A 52 4.47 -21.55 4.06
N ARG A 53 4.39 -21.39 2.73
CA ARG A 53 3.82 -20.23 2.02
C ARG A 53 4.39 -18.90 2.52
N LEU A 54 5.68 -18.86 2.82
CA LEU A 54 6.34 -17.71 3.45
C LEU A 54 6.28 -16.47 2.55
N SER A 55 6.55 -16.65 1.26
CA SER A 55 6.43 -15.55 0.29
C SER A 55 5.02 -14.95 0.27
N PHE A 56 3.99 -15.80 0.28
CA PHE A 56 2.60 -15.37 0.28
C PHE A 56 2.22 -14.65 1.59
N LYS A 57 2.57 -15.24 2.75
CA LYS A 57 2.29 -14.66 4.07
C LYS A 57 2.93 -13.27 4.22
N ASN A 58 4.20 -13.13 3.84
CA ASN A 58 4.90 -11.85 3.88
C ASN A 58 4.31 -10.85 2.87
N GLY A 59 3.88 -11.32 1.69
CA GLY A 59 3.14 -10.49 0.73
C GLY A 59 1.83 -9.94 1.29
N LEU A 60 1.09 -10.73 2.08
CA LEU A 60 -0.11 -10.26 2.78
C LEU A 60 0.21 -9.16 3.79
N ILE A 61 1.22 -9.38 4.64
CA ILE A 61 1.66 -8.42 5.64
C ILE A 61 2.05 -7.10 4.96
N SER A 62 2.92 -7.17 3.95
CA SER A 62 3.34 -5.98 3.20
C SER A 62 2.17 -5.25 2.56
N THR A 63 1.23 -5.97 1.94
CA THR A 63 0.03 -5.37 1.33
C THR A 63 -0.83 -4.64 2.36
N LEU A 64 -1.05 -5.22 3.54
CA LEU A 64 -1.86 -4.59 4.59
C LEU A 64 -1.19 -3.34 5.13
N PHE A 65 0.09 -3.41 5.49
CA PHE A 65 0.84 -2.27 6.03
C PHE A 65 1.08 -1.17 4.99
N CYS A 66 1.22 -1.51 3.70
CA CYS A 66 1.18 -0.51 2.62
C CYS A 66 -0.14 0.26 2.62
N GLY A 67 -1.27 -0.44 2.81
CA GLY A 67 -2.58 0.18 2.96
C GLY A 67 -2.64 1.16 4.12
N SER A 68 -2.20 0.72 5.31
CA SER A 68 -2.15 1.56 6.51
C SER A 68 -1.24 2.78 6.33
N TYR A 69 -0.09 2.61 5.68
CA TYR A 69 0.80 3.71 5.32
C TYR A 69 0.09 4.74 4.44
N ILE A 70 -0.53 4.29 3.34
CA ILE A 70 -1.20 5.19 2.38
C ILE A 70 -2.32 5.98 3.06
N ASP A 71 -3.16 5.30 3.84
CA ASP A 71 -4.27 5.91 4.59
C ASP A 71 -3.74 6.99 5.55
N LEU A 72 -2.66 6.69 6.29
CA LEU A 72 -2.07 7.61 7.26
C LEU A 72 -1.32 8.77 6.60
N HIS A 73 -0.62 8.54 5.49
CA HIS A 73 0.06 9.58 4.71
C HIS A 73 -0.92 10.62 4.20
N ILE A 74 -2.06 10.17 3.66
CA ILE A 74 -3.16 11.03 3.18
C ILE A 74 -3.74 11.85 4.34
N ARG A 75 -4.00 11.22 5.48
CA ARG A 75 -4.51 11.90 6.68
C ARG A 75 -3.54 12.95 7.19
N LEU A 76 -2.25 12.63 7.25
CA LEU A 76 -1.22 13.55 7.70
C LEU A 76 -1.08 14.75 6.76
N ALA A 77 -1.08 14.52 5.46
CA ALA A 77 -1.09 15.59 4.46
C ALA A 77 -2.31 16.52 4.62
N TYR A 78 -3.49 15.95 4.92
CA TYR A 78 -4.68 16.75 5.24
C TYR A 78 -4.46 17.62 6.48
N ILE A 79 -3.95 17.04 7.57
CA ILE A 79 -3.70 17.77 8.82
C ILE A 79 -2.73 18.92 8.58
N MET A 80 -1.66 18.68 7.83
CA MET A 80 -0.66 19.69 7.51
C MET A 80 -1.24 20.82 6.64
N LYS A 81 -2.12 20.49 5.68
CA LYS A 81 -2.77 21.48 4.80
C LYS A 81 -3.82 22.33 5.53
N ASN A 82 -4.59 21.73 6.44
CA ASN A 82 -5.76 22.36 7.05
C ASN A 82 -5.56 22.79 8.51
N GLY A 83 -4.44 22.43 9.14
CA GLY A 83 -4.14 22.76 10.53
C GLY A 83 -5.00 22.02 11.56
N SER A 84 -5.76 21.00 11.15
CA SER A 84 -6.63 20.22 12.05
C SER A 84 -6.92 18.83 11.50
N ALA A 85 -7.31 17.92 12.40
CA ALA A 85 -7.73 16.57 12.03
C ALA A 85 -8.97 16.59 11.11
N PRO A 86 -9.02 15.73 10.09
CA PRO A 86 -10.21 15.59 9.28
C PRO A 86 -11.40 15.10 10.13
N THR A 87 -12.61 15.45 9.69
CA THR A 87 -13.83 14.91 10.29
C THR A 87 -13.91 13.40 10.05
N TRP A 88 -14.60 12.68 10.94
CA TRP A 88 -14.85 11.24 10.76
C TRP A 88 -15.49 10.92 9.40
N LYS A 89 -16.39 11.79 8.90
CA LYS A 89 -17.03 11.63 7.59
C LYS A 89 -16.03 11.74 6.44
N TRP A 90 -15.01 12.58 6.58
CA TRP A 90 -13.96 12.69 5.58
C TRP A 90 -13.09 11.43 5.55
N ASP A 91 -12.72 10.89 6.71
CA ASP A 91 -11.89 9.69 6.84
C ASP A 91 -12.62 8.40 6.46
N ASN A 92 -13.82 8.20 7.00
CA ASN A 92 -14.52 6.92 7.05
C ASN A 92 -15.88 6.95 6.35
N GLY A 93 -16.25 8.09 5.75
CA GLY A 93 -17.54 8.23 5.07
C GLY A 93 -17.69 7.21 3.94
N LYS A 94 -18.93 6.73 3.76
CA LYS A 94 -19.26 5.84 2.64
C LYS A 94 -18.88 6.49 1.30
N GLY A 95 -18.13 5.78 0.47
CA GLY A 95 -17.67 6.27 -0.83
C GLY A 95 -16.42 7.15 -0.79
N ARG A 96 -15.81 7.37 0.38
CA ARG A 96 -14.55 8.13 0.52
C ARG A 96 -13.33 7.26 0.23
N THR A 97 -13.02 7.11 -1.05
CA THR A 97 -11.82 6.38 -1.49
C THR A 97 -10.57 7.25 -1.32
N ASN A 98 -9.39 6.60 -1.25
CA ASN A 98 -8.12 7.33 -1.20
C ASN A 98 -7.87 8.18 -2.45
N LYS A 99 -8.37 7.74 -3.61
CA LYS A 99 -8.39 8.54 -4.83
C LYS A 99 -9.08 9.89 -4.63
N ILE A 100 -10.31 9.89 -4.13
CA ILE A 100 -11.08 11.13 -3.88
C ILE A 100 -10.36 12.02 -2.87
N LYS A 101 -9.82 11.45 -1.79
CA LYS A 101 -9.07 12.21 -0.78
C LYS A 101 -7.81 12.86 -1.38
N LEU A 102 -7.11 12.17 -2.28
CA LEU A 102 -5.93 12.70 -2.96
C LEU A 102 -6.27 13.81 -3.96
N GLU A 103 -7.35 13.65 -4.72
CA GLU A 103 -7.87 14.68 -5.61
C GLU A 103 -8.17 15.98 -4.83
N GLU A 104 -8.82 15.89 -3.66
CA GLU A 104 -9.08 17.04 -2.77
C GLU A 104 -7.81 17.66 -2.18
N LEU A 105 -6.76 16.85 -1.99
CA LEU A 105 -5.45 17.34 -1.55
C LEU A 105 -4.68 18.01 -2.69
N GLY A 106 -5.12 17.87 -3.94
CA GLY A 106 -4.55 18.54 -5.12
C GLY A 106 -3.69 17.62 -5.99
N VAL A 107 -3.72 16.31 -5.77
CA VAL A 107 -3.01 15.34 -6.61
C VAL A 107 -3.83 15.09 -7.88
N LEU A 108 -3.22 15.38 -9.04
CA LEU A 108 -3.86 15.27 -10.36
C LEU A 108 -3.21 14.19 -11.26
N ASP A 109 -2.21 13.49 -10.75
CA ASP A 109 -1.55 12.39 -11.47
C ASP A 109 -2.54 11.22 -11.64
N VAL A 110 -3.10 11.11 -12.85
CA VAL A 110 -4.13 10.13 -13.20
C VAL A 110 -3.62 8.69 -13.02
N ASP A 111 -2.34 8.44 -13.32
CA ASP A 111 -1.77 7.10 -13.19
C ASP A 111 -1.65 6.69 -11.73
N LEU A 112 -1.16 7.60 -10.87
CA LEU A 112 -1.12 7.37 -9.42
C LEU A 112 -2.52 7.15 -8.83
N LEU A 113 -3.50 7.97 -9.24
CA LEU A 113 -4.87 7.85 -8.77
C LEU A 113 -5.49 6.50 -9.17
N ASN A 114 -5.24 6.03 -10.40
CA ASN A 114 -5.68 4.72 -10.88
C ASN A 114 -4.97 3.57 -10.14
N LEU A 115 -3.68 3.69 -9.87
CA LEU A 115 -2.92 2.70 -9.11
C LEU A 115 -3.47 2.56 -7.69
N ILE A 116 -3.76 3.67 -7.01
CA ILE A 116 -4.31 3.67 -5.65
C ILE A 116 -5.71 3.07 -5.59
N GLU A 117 -6.59 3.43 -6.52
CA GLU A 117 -7.93 2.85 -6.62
C GLU A 117 -7.86 1.34 -6.93
N GLY A 118 -6.95 0.96 -7.82
CA GLY A 118 -6.64 -0.43 -8.12
C GLY A 118 -6.17 -1.23 -6.91
N PHE A 119 -5.16 -0.71 -6.21
CA PHE A 119 -4.59 -1.31 -5.01
C PHE A 119 -5.62 -1.46 -3.89
N GLY A 120 -6.47 -0.44 -3.65
CA GLY A 120 -7.54 -0.52 -2.65
C GLY A 120 -8.53 -1.67 -2.93
N ARG A 121 -8.87 -1.89 -4.21
CA ARG A 121 -9.70 -3.03 -4.63
C ARG A 121 -8.99 -4.36 -4.41
N ALA A 122 -7.72 -4.48 -4.81
CA ALA A 122 -6.91 -5.69 -4.65
C ALA A 122 -6.74 -6.05 -3.15
N ARG A 123 -6.35 -5.09 -2.31
CA ARG A 123 -6.24 -5.25 -0.86
C ARG A 123 -7.54 -5.75 -0.24
N ASN A 124 -8.68 -5.17 -0.62
CA ASN A 124 -9.97 -5.60 -0.09
C ASN A 124 -10.34 -7.03 -0.52
N GLN A 125 -10.02 -7.43 -1.76
CA GLN A 125 -10.23 -8.81 -2.21
C GLN A 125 -9.36 -9.80 -1.42
N ILE A 126 -8.10 -9.43 -1.18
CA ILE A 126 -7.14 -10.22 -0.40
C ILE A 126 -7.57 -10.34 1.07
N ALA A 127 -7.92 -9.22 1.71
CA ALA A 127 -8.23 -9.15 3.13
C ALA A 127 -9.60 -9.76 3.49
N HIS A 128 -10.56 -9.75 2.56
CA HIS A 128 -11.91 -10.29 2.78
C HIS A 128 -12.14 -11.66 2.12
N GLU A 129 -11.06 -12.40 1.82
CA GLU A 129 -11.08 -13.78 1.34
C GLU A 129 -12.21 -14.08 0.34
N LYS A 130 -12.37 -13.27 -0.70
CA LYS A 130 -13.05 -13.82 -1.89
C LYS A 130 -12.11 -14.90 -2.40
N PRO A 131 -12.52 -16.18 -2.49
CA PRO A 131 -11.63 -17.24 -2.91
C PRO A 131 -11.03 -16.84 -4.26
N ILE A 132 -9.71 -16.64 -4.27
CA ILE A 132 -8.96 -16.41 -5.48
C ILE A 132 -9.03 -17.74 -6.23
N VAL A 133 -9.98 -17.85 -7.16
CA VAL A 133 -10.04 -18.99 -8.08
C VAL A 133 -8.86 -18.84 -9.02
N PHE A 134 -7.76 -19.53 -8.70
CA PHE A 134 -6.63 -19.66 -9.59
C PHE A 134 -7.13 -20.29 -10.91
N GLY A 135 -7.21 -19.49 -11.97
CA GLY A 135 -7.56 -19.96 -13.31
C GLY A 135 -8.55 -19.12 -14.12
N ILE A 136 -9.23 -18.12 -13.54
CA ILE A 136 -10.19 -17.31 -14.29
C ILE A 136 -10.07 -15.83 -13.94
N TYR A 137 -9.16 -15.08 -14.56
CA TYR A 137 -9.30 -13.63 -14.72
C TYR A 137 -8.64 -13.15 -16.01
N SER A 138 -9.45 -13.10 -17.06
CA SER A 138 -9.19 -12.42 -18.32
C SER A 138 -9.64 -10.95 -18.22
N SER A 139 -8.84 -10.06 -18.81
CA SER A 139 -9.11 -8.65 -19.14
C SER A 139 -9.43 -7.69 -17.98
N GLY A 140 -8.45 -6.85 -17.63
CA GLY A 140 -8.67 -5.52 -17.03
C GLY A 140 -8.86 -5.44 -15.51
N SER A 141 -8.86 -6.57 -14.80
CA SER A 141 -8.83 -6.60 -13.33
C SER A 141 -7.38 -6.74 -12.87
N ILE A 142 -6.96 -5.99 -11.85
CA ILE A 142 -5.65 -6.16 -11.20
C ILE A 142 -5.71 -7.48 -10.43
N SER A 143 -5.51 -8.58 -11.14
CA SER A 143 -5.37 -9.93 -10.63
C SER A 143 -3.94 -10.11 -10.15
N GLY A 144 -3.66 -9.57 -8.98
CA GLY A 144 -2.36 -9.73 -8.32
C GLY A 144 -2.45 -10.79 -7.24
N THR A 145 -1.51 -11.73 -7.23
CA THR A 145 -1.14 -12.45 -6.00
C THR A 145 -0.82 -11.48 -4.86
N ALA A 146 -0.78 -11.95 -3.61
CA ALA A 146 -0.40 -11.10 -2.48
C ALA A 146 0.99 -10.46 -2.68
N GLN A 147 1.89 -11.16 -3.36
CA GLN A 147 3.22 -10.67 -3.72
C GLN A 147 3.18 -9.52 -4.73
N GLU A 148 2.37 -9.64 -5.78
CA GLU A 148 2.21 -8.56 -6.76
C GLU A 148 1.53 -7.33 -6.15
N SER A 149 0.58 -7.56 -5.24
CA SER A 149 -0.04 -6.48 -4.47
C SER A 149 0.95 -5.79 -3.53
N ALA A 150 1.85 -6.54 -2.88
CA ALA A 150 2.92 -5.98 -2.07
C ALA A 150 3.85 -5.08 -2.90
N LYS A 151 4.31 -5.58 -4.06
CA LYS A 151 5.14 -4.81 -5.00
C LYS A 151 4.45 -3.53 -5.47
N LEU A 152 3.16 -3.62 -5.81
CA LEU A 152 2.34 -2.47 -6.19
C LEU A 152 2.24 -1.47 -5.03
N GLY A 153 2.00 -1.95 -3.80
CA GLY A 153 1.95 -1.12 -2.60
C GLY A 153 3.23 -0.32 -2.38
N ILE A 154 4.40 -0.96 -2.42
CA ILE A 154 5.71 -0.30 -2.30
C ILE A 154 5.90 0.74 -3.41
N THR A 155 5.53 0.40 -4.65
CA THR A 155 5.59 1.33 -5.79
C THR A 155 4.72 2.56 -5.55
N ILE A 156 3.49 2.36 -5.08
CA ILE A 156 2.54 3.43 -4.75
C ILE A 156 3.09 4.33 -3.65
N ILE A 157 3.67 3.78 -2.58
CA ILE A 157 4.28 4.58 -1.51
C ILE A 157 5.34 5.52 -2.08
N ASN A 158 6.21 5.01 -2.95
CA ASN A 158 7.27 5.81 -3.57
C ASN A 158 6.72 6.91 -4.48
N CYS A 159 5.67 6.63 -5.25
CA CYS A 159 4.99 7.64 -6.06
C CYS A 159 4.25 8.67 -5.19
N LEU A 160 3.55 8.23 -4.14
CA LEU A 160 2.79 9.07 -3.23
C LEU A 160 3.69 10.05 -2.47
N ARG A 161 4.87 9.60 -2.00
CA ARG A 161 5.86 10.47 -1.34
C ARG A 161 6.34 11.61 -2.24
N LYS A 162 6.39 11.39 -3.56
CA LYS A 162 6.77 12.41 -4.55
C LYS A 162 5.61 13.33 -4.88
N ALA A 163 4.41 12.77 -5.08
CA ALA A 163 3.22 13.51 -5.49
C ALA A 163 2.59 14.33 -4.34
N LEU A 164 2.77 13.88 -3.09
CA LEU A 164 2.23 14.50 -1.89
C LEU A 164 3.31 14.52 -0.80
N PRO A 165 4.36 15.34 -0.96
CA PRO A 165 5.46 15.41 -0.01
C PRO A 165 4.97 15.94 1.34
N LEU A 166 5.36 15.27 2.41
CA LEU A 166 5.11 15.71 3.77
C LEU A 166 6.28 16.59 4.19
N SER A 167 6.36 17.83 3.70
CA SER A 167 7.44 18.73 4.10
C SER A 167 7.29 19.09 5.59
N ASN A 168 8.34 18.89 6.40
CA ASN A 168 8.42 19.48 7.72
C ASN A 168 8.19 20.99 7.59
N THR A 169 7.06 21.49 8.06
CA THR A 169 6.90 22.91 8.37
C THR A 169 7.68 23.20 9.66
N ASN A 170 9.01 23.13 9.56
CA ASN A 170 9.91 23.70 10.54
C ASN A 170 10.80 24.71 9.82
N ASN A 171 10.35 25.96 9.95
CA ASN A 171 10.98 27.27 9.72
C ASN A 171 10.55 28.01 8.46
#